data_AF-B2ZAF4-F1
#
_entry.id   AF-B2ZAF4-F1
#
_cell.length_a   1.000
_cell.length_b   1.000
_cell.length_c   1.000
_cell.angle_alpha   90.00
_cell.angle_beta   90.00
_cell.angle_gamma   90.00
#
_symmetry.space_group_name_H-M   'P 1'
#
loop_
_entity.id
_entity.type
_entity.pdbx_description
1 polymer ?
#
loop_
_entity_poly.entity_id
_entity_poly.type
_entity_poly.pdbx_seq_one_letter_code
_entity_poly.pdbx_strand_id
1 'polypeptide(L)'
;AMDPQQRLLLEVSWEALENAFQVPDKLVGSRTGVFVGISTNDYLRLQLNNNALTHIDAYSGTGTASCITSGRLSYILGLQGPNLAIDTACSSSLVAVHLACQSLRNGESDMALAGGVNLILSPDSTIYFCKVRAMSADGRCKTFDASADGYVRGEGCGMVALKRLSDALKDDDSILAVIRGSAINHDGLSNGLTVPSGLAQQRVIRDAFHNAGIEDFSKVSYVDVHGTGT
;
A
#
# COMPACT_ATOMS: atom_id res chain seq x y z
N ALA A 1 -0.45 -17.98 15.67
CA ALA A 1 -0.67 -16.57 16.05
C ALA A 1 -0.52 -15.56 14.88
N MET A 2 -0.75 -15.93 13.61
CA MET A 2 -0.46 -15.06 12.45
C MET A 2 -1.59 -14.06 12.17
N ASP A 3 -1.27 -12.77 12.03
CA ASP A 3 -2.19 -11.69 11.68
C ASP A 3 -2.92 -12.03 10.35
N PRO A 4 -4.26 -11.94 10.30
CA PRO A 4 -5.02 -12.10 9.06
C PRO A 4 -4.50 -11.24 7.89
N GLN A 5 -3.91 -10.07 8.15
CA GLN A 5 -3.27 -9.24 7.13
C GLN A 5 -2.08 -9.96 6.46
N GLN A 6 -1.26 -10.69 7.23
CA GLN A 6 -0.17 -11.49 6.68
C GLN A 6 -0.69 -12.65 5.83
N ARG A 7 -1.84 -13.25 6.20
CA ARG A 7 -2.46 -14.35 5.46
C ARG A 7 -2.98 -13.87 4.10
N LEU A 8 -3.74 -12.77 4.10
CA LEU A 8 -4.23 -12.17 2.86
C LEU A 8 -3.09 -11.75 1.94
N LEU A 9 -2.03 -11.15 2.47
CA LEU A 9 -0.87 -10.79 1.65
C LEU A 9 -0.22 -12.00 0.99
N LEU A 10 -0.18 -13.16 1.66
CA LEU A 10 0.36 -14.39 1.06
C LEU A 10 -0.49 -14.86 -0.13
N GLU A 11 -1.81 -14.93 0.06
CA GLU A 11 -2.76 -15.34 -0.99
C GLU A 11 -2.75 -14.34 -2.15
N VAL A 12 -2.93 -13.05 -1.87
CA VAL A 12 -3.02 -12.01 -2.90
C VAL A 12 -1.70 -11.79 -3.63
N SER A 13 -0.55 -11.96 -2.97
CA SER A 13 0.75 -11.90 -3.66
C SER A 13 0.97 -13.09 -4.58
N TRP A 14 0.51 -14.28 -4.18
CA TRP A 14 0.56 -15.47 -5.03
C TRP A 14 -0.32 -15.29 -6.27
N GLU A 15 -1.56 -14.85 -6.08
CA GLU A 15 -2.49 -14.53 -7.17
C GLU A 15 -1.93 -13.44 -8.10
N ALA A 16 -1.25 -12.43 -7.57
CA ALA A 16 -0.62 -11.39 -8.39
C ALA A 16 0.49 -11.96 -9.28
N LEU A 17 1.28 -12.92 -8.79
CA LEU A 17 2.30 -13.60 -9.58
C LEU A 17 1.67 -14.52 -10.64
N GLU A 18 0.65 -15.29 -10.28
CA GLU A 18 -0.08 -16.15 -11.23
C GLU A 18 -0.74 -15.34 -12.35
N ASN A 19 -1.40 -14.22 -12.01
CA ASN A 19 -1.99 -13.31 -12.99
C ASN A 19 -0.94 -12.65 -13.90
N ALA A 20 0.29 -12.48 -13.41
CA ALA A 20 1.43 -12.00 -14.20
C ALA A 20 2.18 -13.13 -14.94
N PHE A 21 1.65 -14.37 -14.90
CA PHE A 21 2.27 -15.57 -15.48
C PHE A 21 3.69 -15.85 -15.00
N GLN A 22 4.04 -15.37 -13.80
CA GLN A 22 5.34 -15.59 -13.18
C GLN A 22 5.30 -16.87 -12.35
N VAL A 23 6.19 -17.81 -12.66
CA VAL A 23 6.33 -19.06 -11.92
C VAL A 23 7.14 -18.78 -10.65
N PRO A 24 6.57 -18.90 -9.42
CA PRO A 24 7.27 -18.55 -8.19
C PRO A 24 8.62 -19.25 -8.00
N ASP A 25 8.71 -20.53 -8.38
CA ASP A 25 9.96 -21.31 -8.30
C ASP A 25 11.12 -20.70 -9.11
N LYS A 26 10.81 -19.97 -10.18
CA LYS A 26 11.83 -19.27 -11.00
C LYS A 26 12.29 -17.96 -10.36
N LEU A 27 11.58 -17.44 -9.37
CA LEU A 27 11.92 -16.23 -8.64
C LEU A 27 12.82 -16.50 -7.42
N VAL A 28 13.01 -17.76 -7.04
CA VAL A 28 13.88 -18.13 -5.92
C VAL A 28 15.32 -17.67 -6.20
N GLY A 29 15.87 -16.89 -5.28
CA GLY A 29 17.20 -16.28 -5.40
C GLY A 29 17.24 -15.03 -6.28
N SER A 30 16.12 -14.62 -6.88
CA SER A 30 16.05 -13.43 -7.71
C SER A 30 16.10 -12.14 -6.87
N ARG A 31 16.50 -11.05 -7.50
CA ARG A 31 16.46 -9.69 -6.94
C ARG A 31 15.06 -9.09 -7.02
N THR A 32 14.04 -9.87 -6.65
CA THR A 32 12.67 -9.38 -6.59
C THR A 32 12.44 -8.65 -5.27
N GLY A 33 12.03 -7.38 -5.35
CA GLY A 33 11.72 -6.57 -4.17
C GLY A 33 10.29 -6.74 -3.68
N VAL A 34 10.03 -6.45 -2.41
CA VAL A 34 8.71 -6.52 -1.76
C VAL A 34 8.44 -5.24 -0.97
N PHE A 35 7.39 -4.51 -1.34
CA PHE A 35 7.03 -3.22 -0.77
C PHE A 35 5.56 -3.24 -0.34
N VAL A 36 5.31 -3.25 0.97
CA VAL A 36 3.96 -3.43 1.52
C VAL A 36 3.55 -2.22 2.35
N GLY A 37 2.48 -1.55 1.97
CA GLY A 37 1.80 -0.56 2.79
C GLY A 37 0.95 -1.21 3.87
N ILE A 38 1.22 -0.90 5.13
CA ILE A 38 0.45 -1.39 6.29
C ILE A 38 0.55 -0.40 7.45
N SER A 39 -0.60 -0.04 8.04
CA SER A 39 -0.66 0.97 9.12
C SER A 39 -1.35 0.48 10.40
N THR A 40 -2.04 -0.67 10.37
CA THR A 40 -2.85 -1.16 11.50
C THR A 40 -2.25 -2.40 12.16
N ASN A 41 -2.36 -2.47 13.50
CA ASN A 41 -1.88 -3.60 14.32
C ASN A 41 -2.97 -4.15 15.27
N ASP A 42 -4.24 -4.06 14.87
CA ASP A 42 -5.40 -4.44 15.68
C ASP A 42 -5.27 -5.87 16.24
N TYR A 43 -4.74 -6.81 15.46
CA TYR A 43 -4.57 -8.19 15.89
C TYR A 43 -3.61 -8.35 17.07
N LEU A 44 -2.52 -7.56 17.10
CA LEU A 44 -1.60 -7.51 18.24
C LEU A 44 -2.32 -7.01 19.49
N ARG A 45 -3.12 -5.94 19.35
CA ARG A 45 -3.86 -5.36 20.48
C ARG A 45 -4.87 -6.36 21.04
N LEU A 46 -5.58 -7.09 20.19
CA LEU A 46 -6.49 -8.17 20.60
C LEU A 46 -5.75 -9.29 21.34
N GLN A 47 -4.56 -9.67 20.87
CA GLN A 47 -3.73 -10.67 21.55
C GLN A 47 -3.26 -10.22 22.93
N LEU A 48 -3.04 -8.92 23.15
CA LEU A 48 -2.52 -8.42 24.43
C LEU A 48 -3.62 -8.09 25.46
N ASN A 49 -4.82 -7.69 25.03
CA ASN A 49 -5.88 -7.20 25.93
C ASN A 49 -6.62 -8.30 26.73
N ASN A 50 -6.62 -9.56 26.28
CA ASN A 50 -7.47 -10.62 26.87
C ASN A 50 -6.81 -11.39 28.04
N ASN A 51 -6.06 -10.74 28.94
CA ASN A 51 -5.21 -11.40 29.96
C ASN A 51 -4.27 -12.47 29.35
N ALA A 52 -3.94 -12.28 28.08
CA ALA A 52 -3.37 -13.28 27.21
C ALA A 52 -1.83 -13.24 27.21
N LEU A 53 -1.21 -12.70 28.28
CA LEU A 53 0.23 -12.82 28.49
C LEU A 53 0.65 -14.30 28.55
N THR A 54 -0.22 -15.19 29.03
CA THR A 54 -0.04 -16.65 28.99
C THR A 54 -0.17 -17.26 27.59
N HIS A 55 -0.73 -16.53 26.63
CA HIS A 55 -0.86 -16.92 25.23
C HIS A 55 0.25 -16.33 24.35
N ILE A 56 1.16 -15.53 24.93
CA ILE A 56 2.37 -15.10 24.22
C ILE A 56 3.29 -16.32 24.09
N ASP A 57 3.57 -16.70 22.85
CA ASP A 57 4.46 -17.79 22.50
C ASP A 57 5.56 -17.33 21.53
N ALA A 58 6.39 -18.28 21.07
CA ALA A 58 7.48 -18.00 20.14
C ALA A 58 7.01 -17.43 18.79
N TYR A 59 5.73 -17.56 18.44
CA TYR A 59 5.16 -17.09 17.18
C TYR A 59 4.41 -15.77 17.32
N SER A 60 4.15 -15.27 18.53
CA SER A 60 3.44 -13.99 18.72
C SER A 60 4.16 -12.84 18.02
N GLY A 61 5.48 -12.73 18.19
CA GLY A 61 6.26 -11.65 17.55
C GLY A 61 6.24 -11.71 16.01
N THR A 62 6.52 -12.87 15.43
CA THR A 62 6.50 -13.04 13.97
C THR A 62 5.08 -13.01 13.40
N GLY A 63 4.09 -13.33 14.22
CA GLY A 63 2.70 -13.34 13.84
C GLY A 63 2.11 -11.94 13.65
N THR A 64 2.64 -10.90 14.29
CA THR A 64 1.99 -9.57 14.31
C THR A 64 2.89 -8.41 13.91
N ALA A 65 4.21 -8.56 13.88
CA ALA A 65 5.10 -7.45 13.54
C ALA A 65 4.91 -7.01 12.08
N SER A 66 4.72 -5.71 11.84
CA SER A 66 4.48 -5.16 10.49
C SER A 66 5.62 -5.47 9.53
N CYS A 67 6.89 -5.45 9.96
CA CYS A 67 8.04 -5.81 9.12
C CYS A 67 8.01 -7.27 8.63
N ILE A 68 7.30 -8.16 9.32
CA ILE A 68 7.16 -9.56 8.92
C ILE A 68 6.15 -9.71 7.79
N THR A 69 5.29 -8.72 7.52
CA THR A 69 4.35 -8.79 6.39
C THR A 69 5.09 -8.89 5.05
N SER A 70 6.00 -7.96 4.77
CA SER A 70 6.88 -8.02 3.61
C SER A 70 7.93 -9.13 3.78
N GLY A 71 8.51 -9.29 4.97
CA GLY A 71 9.57 -10.29 5.22
C GLY A 71 9.14 -11.73 4.96
N ARG A 72 7.90 -12.08 5.33
CA ARG A 72 7.34 -13.42 5.13
C ARG A 72 7.10 -13.72 3.66
N LEU A 73 6.71 -12.73 2.85
CA LEU A 73 6.61 -12.88 1.40
C LEU A 73 7.97 -13.21 0.78
N SER A 74 9.00 -12.42 1.10
CA SER A 74 10.36 -12.71 0.62
C SER A 74 10.87 -14.07 1.07
N TYR A 75 10.59 -14.47 2.32
CA TYR A 75 10.99 -15.77 2.84
C TYR A 75 10.32 -16.93 2.10
N ILE A 76 8.99 -16.90 1.94
CA ILE A 76 8.22 -18.00 1.32
C ILE A 76 8.51 -18.11 -0.18
N LEU A 77 8.67 -16.98 -0.87
CA LEU A 77 8.93 -16.92 -2.31
C LEU A 77 10.43 -16.97 -2.66
N GLY A 78 11.32 -17.00 -1.66
CA GLY A 78 12.77 -17.06 -1.85
C GLY A 78 13.39 -15.80 -2.46
N LEU A 79 12.80 -14.62 -2.25
CA LEU A 79 13.19 -13.36 -2.90
C LEU A 79 14.32 -12.64 -2.14
N GLN A 80 15.27 -12.04 -2.87
CA GLN A 80 16.47 -11.41 -2.32
C GLN A 80 16.60 -9.91 -2.63
N GLY A 81 15.55 -9.28 -3.16
CA GLY A 81 15.52 -7.83 -3.37
C GLY A 81 15.21 -7.02 -2.10
N PRO A 82 15.13 -5.69 -2.19
CA PRO A 82 14.70 -4.82 -1.10
C PRO A 82 13.35 -5.24 -0.50
N ASN A 83 13.23 -5.15 0.82
CA ASN A 83 12.04 -5.58 1.55
C ASN A 83 11.63 -4.51 2.56
N LEU A 84 10.43 -3.95 2.40
CA LEU A 84 9.95 -2.85 3.24
C LEU A 84 8.47 -3.02 3.59
N ALA A 85 8.17 -2.82 4.88
CA ALA A 85 6.84 -2.49 5.37
C ALA A 85 6.77 -0.97 5.60
N ILE A 86 5.76 -0.31 5.04
CA ILE A 86 5.67 1.14 4.92
C ILE A 86 4.39 1.63 5.58
N ASP A 87 4.51 2.64 6.45
CA ASP A 87 3.38 3.33 7.06
C ASP A 87 3.47 4.83 6.79
N THR A 88 2.58 5.31 5.93
CA THR A 88 2.29 6.73 5.69
C THR A 88 0.78 6.97 5.78
N ALA A 89 0.09 6.22 6.65
CA ALA A 89 -1.37 6.19 6.76
C ALA A 89 -2.05 5.90 5.40
N CYS A 90 -2.96 6.77 4.95
CA CYS A 90 -3.80 6.54 3.78
C CYS A 90 -3.03 6.42 2.45
N SER A 91 -1.79 6.92 2.38
CA SER A 91 -0.96 6.84 1.17
C SER A 91 -0.05 5.62 1.12
N SER A 92 -0.04 4.76 2.14
CA SER A 92 0.97 3.69 2.31
C SER A 92 1.15 2.80 1.09
N SER A 93 0.07 2.38 0.44
CA SER A 93 0.14 1.53 -0.76
C SER A 93 0.72 2.26 -1.97
N LEU A 94 0.40 3.55 -2.18
CA LEU A 94 0.96 4.34 -3.27
C LEU A 94 2.43 4.68 -3.02
N VAL A 95 2.83 4.90 -1.76
CA VAL A 95 4.25 5.06 -1.40
C VAL A 95 5.01 3.76 -1.63
N ALA A 96 4.42 2.60 -1.31
CA ALA A 96 5.00 1.30 -1.62
C ALA A 96 5.23 1.11 -3.13
N VAL A 97 4.24 1.44 -3.95
CA VAL A 97 4.37 1.41 -5.43
C VAL A 97 5.43 2.41 -5.91
N HIS A 98 5.47 3.63 -5.36
CA HIS A 98 6.50 4.62 -5.71
C HIS A 98 7.91 4.09 -5.44
N LEU A 99 8.16 3.53 -4.24
CA LEU A 99 9.46 2.98 -3.88
C LEU A 99 9.83 1.75 -4.70
N ALA A 100 8.86 0.90 -5.05
CA ALA A 100 9.06 -0.22 -5.98
C ALA A 100 9.50 0.27 -7.37
N CYS A 101 8.84 1.29 -7.92
CA CYS A 101 9.24 1.92 -9.19
C CYS A 101 10.66 2.49 -9.11
N GLN A 102 11.03 3.14 -8.00
CA GLN A 102 12.38 3.66 -7.81
C GLN A 102 13.42 2.53 -7.74
N SER A 103 13.14 1.47 -6.99
CA SER A 103 14.03 0.30 -6.89
C SER A 103 14.24 -0.38 -8.26
N LEU A 104 13.18 -0.53 -9.06
CA LEU A 104 13.26 -1.03 -10.42
C LEU A 104 14.10 -0.11 -11.32
N ARG A 105 13.88 1.20 -11.27
CA ARG A 105 14.63 2.17 -12.09
C ARG A 105 16.11 2.24 -11.74
N ASN A 106 16.44 2.13 -10.45
CA ASN A 106 17.81 2.12 -9.97
C ASN A 106 18.51 0.77 -10.17
N GLY A 107 17.79 -0.25 -10.68
CA GLY A 107 18.32 -1.60 -10.84
C GLY A 107 18.63 -2.29 -9.53
N GLU A 108 18.03 -1.85 -8.41
CA GLU A 108 18.07 -2.52 -7.11
C GLU A 108 17.20 -3.78 -7.10
N SER A 109 16.09 -3.74 -7.84
CA SER A 109 15.19 -4.86 -8.10
C SER A 109 15.06 -5.13 -9.61
N ASP A 110 14.86 -6.40 -10.00
CA ASP A 110 14.54 -6.79 -11.38
C ASP A 110 13.03 -6.98 -11.61
N MET A 111 12.33 -7.32 -10.53
CA MET A 111 10.88 -7.35 -10.40
C MET A 111 10.51 -6.82 -9.02
N ALA A 112 9.31 -6.30 -8.83
CA ALA A 112 8.82 -5.92 -7.51
C ALA A 112 7.37 -6.33 -7.29
N LEU A 113 7.07 -6.82 -6.10
CA LEU A 113 5.71 -6.91 -5.57
C LEU A 113 5.44 -5.66 -4.73
N ALA A 114 4.41 -4.90 -5.07
CA ALA A 114 4.05 -3.67 -4.37
C ALA A 114 2.55 -3.58 -4.11
N GLY A 115 2.15 -3.07 -2.96
CA GLY A 115 0.73 -2.96 -2.63
C GLY A 115 0.47 -2.61 -1.18
N GLY A 116 -0.64 -3.07 -0.63
CA GLY A 116 -0.96 -2.85 0.77
C GLY A 116 -2.15 -3.65 1.28
N VAL A 117 -2.33 -3.61 2.59
CA VAL A 117 -3.41 -4.30 3.30
C VAL A 117 -3.95 -3.42 4.43
N ASN A 118 -5.25 -3.50 4.67
CA ASN A 118 -5.93 -2.90 5.80
C ASN A 118 -7.07 -3.81 6.25
N LEU A 119 -7.09 -4.16 7.54
CA LEU A 119 -8.19 -4.85 8.21
C LEU A 119 -8.60 -4.10 9.48
N ILE A 120 -9.89 -4.16 9.80
CA ILE A 120 -10.53 -3.51 10.93
C ILE A 120 -10.98 -4.60 11.90
N LEU A 121 -10.05 -5.04 12.75
CA LEU A 121 -10.29 -6.17 13.66
C LEU A 121 -10.80 -5.70 15.03
N SER A 122 -10.63 -4.42 15.35
CA SER A 122 -11.08 -3.84 16.62
C SER A 122 -11.84 -2.51 16.42
N PRO A 123 -12.84 -2.19 17.26
CA PRO A 123 -13.53 -0.91 17.20
C PRO A 123 -12.67 0.29 17.65
N ASP A 124 -11.52 0.08 18.30
CA ASP A 124 -10.71 1.15 18.90
C ASP A 124 -10.45 2.33 17.96
N SER A 125 -9.91 2.03 16.77
CA SER A 125 -9.55 3.04 15.77
C SER A 125 -10.80 3.70 15.19
N THR A 126 -11.90 2.95 15.00
CA THR A 126 -13.19 3.51 14.57
C THR A 126 -13.73 4.50 15.60
N ILE A 127 -13.68 4.17 16.89
CA ILE A 127 -14.11 5.08 17.97
C ILE A 127 -13.27 6.37 17.95
N TYR A 128 -11.96 6.25 17.74
CA TYR A 128 -11.09 7.42 17.56
C TYR A 128 -11.56 8.30 16.39
N PHE A 129 -11.77 7.72 15.21
CA PHE A 129 -12.21 8.48 14.02
C PHE A 129 -13.60 9.12 14.20
N CYS A 130 -14.52 8.48 14.92
CA CYS A 130 -15.79 9.09 15.31
C CYS A 130 -15.58 10.30 16.24
N LYS A 131 -14.68 10.20 17.22
CA LYS A 131 -14.40 11.29 18.17
C LYS A 131 -13.76 12.51 17.50
N VAL A 132 -12.93 12.31 16.48
CA VAL A 132 -12.37 13.41 15.67
C VAL A 132 -13.29 13.85 14.53
N ARG A 133 -14.53 13.34 14.47
CA ARG A 133 -15.56 13.67 13.46
C ARG A 133 -15.09 13.47 12.02
N ALA A 134 -14.27 12.45 11.78
CA ALA A 134 -13.80 12.11 10.44
C ALA A 134 -14.73 11.15 9.70
N MET A 135 -15.65 10.49 10.42
CA MET A 135 -16.56 9.46 9.90
C MET A 135 -17.91 10.05 9.49
N SER A 136 -18.41 9.65 8.33
CA SER A 136 -19.79 9.95 7.90
C SER A 136 -20.82 9.26 8.80
N ALA A 137 -21.91 9.97 9.14
CA ALA A 137 -22.95 9.41 10.00
C ALA A 137 -23.86 8.40 9.28
N ASP A 138 -23.99 8.50 7.95
CA ASP A 138 -24.80 7.59 7.13
C ASP A 138 -23.99 6.44 6.51
N GLY A 139 -22.68 6.38 6.82
CA GLY A 139 -21.78 5.31 6.43
C GLY A 139 -21.38 5.32 4.95
N ARG A 140 -21.41 6.48 4.28
CA ARG A 140 -21.05 6.61 2.86
C ARG A 140 -20.00 7.70 2.61
N CYS A 141 -19.01 7.39 1.79
CA CYS A 141 -18.16 8.43 1.19
C CYS A 141 -18.95 9.15 0.09
N LYS A 142 -19.44 10.36 0.37
CA LYS A 142 -20.24 11.17 -0.57
C LYS A 142 -19.34 12.15 -1.33
N THR A 143 -18.35 11.63 -2.03
CA THR A 143 -17.31 12.40 -2.70
C THR A 143 -17.92 13.41 -3.69
N PHE A 144 -17.57 14.69 -3.53
CA PHE A 144 -18.07 15.83 -4.31
C PHE A 144 -19.54 16.21 -4.11
N ASP A 145 -20.28 15.51 -3.24
CA ASP A 145 -21.67 15.86 -2.93
C ASP A 145 -21.73 17.01 -1.90
N ALA A 146 -22.74 17.86 -2.00
CA ALA A 146 -22.95 18.96 -1.05
C ALA A 146 -23.25 18.47 0.39
N SER A 147 -23.66 17.23 0.55
CA SER A 147 -23.94 16.57 1.83
C SER A 147 -22.78 15.72 2.38
N ALA A 148 -21.59 15.85 1.79
CA ALA A 148 -20.35 15.24 2.28
C ALA A 148 -20.10 15.60 3.76
N ASP A 149 -19.92 14.59 4.61
CA ASP A 149 -19.82 14.75 6.07
C ASP A 149 -18.76 13.84 6.71
N GLY A 150 -17.87 13.25 5.91
CA GLY A 150 -16.83 12.33 6.36
C GLY A 150 -16.68 11.10 5.45
N TYR A 151 -15.72 10.26 5.81
CA TYR A 151 -15.47 9.00 5.10
C TYR A 151 -16.05 7.79 5.84
N VAL A 152 -16.10 6.64 5.18
CA VAL A 152 -16.35 5.34 5.82
C VAL A 152 -15.11 4.46 5.67
N ARG A 153 -14.75 3.73 6.73
CA ARG A 153 -13.61 2.82 6.71
C ARG A 153 -13.96 1.57 5.89
N GLY A 154 -13.01 1.14 5.07
CA GLY A 154 -13.09 -0.12 4.32
C GLY A 154 -11.93 -1.05 4.65
N GLU A 155 -12.09 -2.32 4.31
CA GLU A 155 -11.04 -3.35 4.42
C GLU A 155 -10.61 -3.77 3.01
N GLY A 156 -9.37 -4.22 2.87
CA GLY A 156 -8.89 -4.73 1.59
C GLY A 156 -7.42 -5.11 1.60
N CYS A 157 -7.04 -5.92 0.62
CA CYS A 157 -5.67 -6.26 0.29
C CYS A 157 -5.51 -6.20 -1.23
N GLY A 158 -4.42 -5.61 -1.70
CA GLY A 158 -4.12 -5.53 -3.12
C GLY A 158 -2.62 -5.53 -3.35
N MET A 159 -2.18 -6.27 -4.36
CA MET A 159 -0.78 -6.37 -4.78
C MET A 159 -0.67 -6.27 -6.30
N VAL A 160 0.36 -5.58 -6.77
CA VAL A 160 0.74 -5.53 -8.18
C VAL A 160 2.16 -6.09 -8.36
N ALA A 161 2.34 -6.82 -9.45
CA ALA A 161 3.62 -7.30 -9.93
C ALA A 161 4.19 -6.30 -10.96
N LEU A 162 5.39 -5.78 -10.71
CA LEU A 162 5.99 -4.69 -11.48
C LEU A 162 7.35 -5.12 -12.05
N LYS A 163 7.59 -4.77 -13.32
CA LYS A 163 8.90 -4.86 -13.99
C LYS A 163 9.17 -3.57 -14.74
N ARG A 164 10.44 -3.32 -15.08
CA ARG A 164 10.77 -2.31 -16.09
C ARG A 164 10.11 -2.72 -17.42
N LEU A 165 9.53 -1.75 -18.14
CA LEU A 165 8.85 -2.03 -19.40
C LEU A 165 9.76 -2.75 -20.42
N SER A 166 11.04 -2.38 -20.47
CA SER A 166 12.04 -3.05 -21.31
C SER A 166 12.17 -4.54 -21.03
N ASP A 167 12.09 -4.92 -19.76
CA ASP A 167 12.32 -6.28 -19.31
C ASP A 167 11.04 -7.10 -19.47
N ALA A 168 9.88 -6.50 -19.22
CA ALA A 168 8.59 -7.10 -19.53
C ALA A 168 8.45 -7.42 -21.02
N LEU A 169 8.85 -6.49 -21.90
CA LEU A 169 8.86 -6.71 -23.36
C LEU A 169 9.88 -7.78 -23.78
N LYS A 170 11.05 -7.80 -23.16
CA LYS A 170 12.09 -8.79 -23.44
C LYS A 170 11.65 -10.21 -23.07
N ASP A 171 10.92 -10.33 -21.97
CA ASP A 171 10.48 -11.61 -21.43
C ASP A 171 9.09 -12.04 -21.94
N ASP A 172 8.50 -11.26 -22.86
CA ASP A 172 7.17 -11.48 -23.45
C ASP A 172 6.05 -11.55 -22.40
N ASP A 173 6.16 -10.72 -21.36
CA ASP A 173 5.16 -10.64 -20.30
C ASP A 173 3.88 -9.93 -20.77
N SER A 174 2.73 -10.34 -20.24
CA SER A 174 1.47 -9.63 -20.42
C SER A 174 1.47 -8.30 -19.63
N ILE A 175 1.46 -7.18 -20.34
CA ILE A 175 1.49 -5.83 -19.74
C ILE A 175 0.06 -5.29 -19.62
N LEU A 176 -0.45 -5.20 -18.38
CA LEU A 176 -1.80 -4.64 -18.11
C LEU A 176 -1.84 -3.11 -18.23
N ALA A 177 -0.80 -2.43 -17.73
CA ALA A 177 -0.69 -0.97 -17.73
C ALA A 177 0.77 -0.55 -17.52
N VAL A 178 1.07 0.74 -17.73
CA VAL A 178 2.41 1.32 -17.52
C VAL A 178 2.33 2.48 -16.52
N ILE A 179 3.11 2.38 -15.44
CA ILE A 179 3.31 3.49 -14.51
C ILE A 179 4.36 4.45 -15.12
N ARG A 180 3.88 5.57 -15.68
CA ARG A 180 4.74 6.54 -16.34
C ARG A 180 5.58 7.36 -15.36
N GLY A 181 4.97 7.81 -14.27
CA GLY A 181 5.63 8.59 -13.22
C GLY A 181 4.82 8.60 -11.94
N SER A 182 5.49 8.91 -10.84
CA SER A 182 4.90 9.07 -9.52
C SER A 182 5.74 10.06 -8.71
N ALA A 183 5.14 10.65 -7.68
CA ALA A 183 5.81 11.55 -6.76
C ALA A 183 5.18 11.44 -5.36
N ILE A 184 5.96 11.79 -4.35
CA ILE A 184 5.52 11.87 -2.95
C ILE A 184 6.02 13.19 -2.37
N ASN A 185 5.22 13.83 -1.51
CA ASN A 185 5.64 15.01 -0.75
C ASN A 185 4.90 15.09 0.60
N HIS A 186 5.12 16.17 1.35
CA HIS A 186 4.42 16.44 2.59
C HIS A 186 3.77 17.82 2.53
N ASP A 187 2.66 17.99 3.25
CA ASP A 187 1.94 19.26 3.36
C ASP A 187 2.76 20.37 4.04
N GLY A 188 3.85 19.99 4.73
CA GLY A 188 4.66 20.88 5.55
C GLY A 188 3.88 21.55 6.67
N LEU A 189 4.18 22.83 6.93
CA LEU A 189 3.43 23.67 7.85
C LEU A 189 2.12 24.14 7.17
N SER A 190 1.04 23.39 7.38
CA SER A 190 -0.31 23.73 6.90
C SER A 190 -1.19 24.31 8.02
N ASN A 191 -2.49 24.52 7.75
CA ASN A 191 -3.47 25.06 8.71
C ASN A 191 -3.78 24.13 9.90
N GLY A 192 -3.17 22.94 9.94
CA GLY A 192 -3.28 21.98 11.03
C GLY A 192 -2.67 20.65 10.61
N LEU A 193 -2.14 19.87 11.55
CA LEU A 193 -1.43 18.61 11.25
C LEU A 193 -2.23 17.63 10.39
N THR A 194 -3.55 17.62 10.53
CA THR A 194 -4.48 16.74 9.79
C THR A 194 -5.26 17.47 8.71
N VAL A 195 -4.97 18.75 8.46
CA VAL A 195 -5.67 19.56 7.47
C VAL A 195 -4.89 19.52 6.15
N PRO A 196 -5.52 19.08 5.04
CA PRO A 196 -4.82 18.91 3.77
C PRO A 196 -4.39 20.25 3.16
N SER A 197 -3.28 20.23 2.42
CA SER A 197 -2.76 21.40 1.69
C SER A 197 -2.99 21.30 0.18
N GLY A 198 -3.92 22.11 -0.35
CA GLY A 198 -4.17 22.18 -1.79
C GLY A 198 -2.94 22.56 -2.62
N LEU A 199 -2.06 23.42 -2.09
CA LEU A 199 -0.81 23.77 -2.76
C LEU A 199 0.18 22.59 -2.80
N ALA A 200 0.24 21.77 -1.73
CA ALA A 200 1.08 20.58 -1.73
C ALA A 200 0.57 19.51 -2.70
N GLN A 201 -0.76 19.34 -2.79
CA GLN A 201 -1.38 18.46 -3.78
C GLN A 201 -1.10 18.93 -5.22
N GLN A 202 -1.21 20.24 -5.50
CA GLN A 202 -0.83 20.76 -6.82
C GLN A 202 0.64 20.47 -7.16
N ARG A 203 1.55 20.62 -6.19
CA ARG A 203 2.98 20.31 -6.39
C ARG A 203 3.19 18.82 -6.68
N VAL A 204 2.66 17.91 -5.86
CA VAL A 204 2.90 16.47 -6.05
C VAL A 204 2.33 15.97 -7.38
N ILE A 205 1.19 16.52 -7.83
CA ILE A 205 0.65 16.24 -9.15
C ILE A 205 1.61 16.71 -10.24
N ARG A 206 2.09 17.96 -10.19
CA ARG A 206 3.06 18.49 -11.17
C ARG A 206 4.37 17.68 -11.19
N ASP A 207 4.88 17.30 -10.02
CA ASP A 207 6.09 16.50 -9.90
C ASP A 207 5.89 15.10 -10.50
N ALA A 208 4.72 14.48 -10.29
CA ALA A 208 4.40 13.19 -10.91
C ALA A 208 4.34 13.27 -12.45
N PHE A 209 3.79 14.35 -13.00
CA PHE A 209 3.77 14.61 -14.45
C PHE A 209 5.18 14.87 -14.99
N HIS A 210 5.98 15.66 -14.29
CA HIS A 210 7.38 15.89 -14.62
C HIS A 210 8.16 14.58 -14.65
N ASN A 211 8.04 13.75 -13.61
CA ASN A 211 8.65 12.41 -13.54
C ASN A 211 8.13 11.44 -14.60
N ALA A 212 6.95 11.69 -15.17
CA ALA A 212 6.38 10.92 -16.27
C ALA A 212 6.84 11.39 -17.66
N GLY A 213 7.53 12.54 -17.74
CA GLY A 213 7.85 13.22 -19.00
C GLY A 213 6.60 13.70 -19.75
N ILE A 214 5.56 14.11 -19.03
CA ILE A 214 4.28 14.57 -19.61
C ILE A 214 4.14 16.07 -19.33
N GLU A 215 4.24 16.88 -20.37
CA GLU A 215 4.09 18.35 -20.27
C GLU A 215 2.64 18.81 -20.45
N ASP A 216 1.88 18.08 -21.26
CA ASP A 216 0.51 18.41 -21.60
C ASP A 216 -0.49 17.66 -20.71
N PHE A 217 -1.03 18.38 -19.71
CA PHE A 217 -2.01 17.85 -18.76
C PHE A 217 -3.32 17.41 -19.44
N SER A 218 -3.65 17.92 -20.63
CA SER A 218 -4.89 17.56 -21.34
C SER A 218 -4.92 16.10 -21.81
N LYS A 219 -3.76 15.42 -21.81
CA LYS A 219 -3.65 13.99 -22.12
C LYS A 219 -4.22 13.07 -21.04
N VAL A 220 -4.51 13.59 -19.85
CA VAL A 220 -5.15 12.80 -18.79
C VAL A 220 -6.67 12.85 -18.97
N SER A 221 -7.24 11.69 -19.27
CA SER A 221 -8.68 11.53 -19.49
C SER A 221 -9.45 11.24 -18.20
N TYR A 222 -8.77 10.76 -17.15
CA TYR A 222 -9.40 10.33 -15.91
C TYR A 222 -8.46 10.54 -14.73
N VAL A 223 -9.02 10.94 -13.59
CA VAL A 223 -8.32 11.05 -12.31
C VAL A 223 -9.12 10.26 -11.28
N ASP A 224 -8.49 9.21 -10.75
CA ASP A 224 -8.98 8.56 -9.54
C ASP A 224 -8.51 9.39 -8.34
N VAL A 225 -9.45 9.92 -7.56
CA VAL A 225 -9.15 10.89 -6.50
C VAL A 225 -9.07 10.22 -5.14
N HIS A 226 -8.35 10.83 -4.19
CA HIS A 226 -8.39 10.36 -2.80
C HIS A 226 -9.82 10.40 -2.22
N GLY A 227 -10.56 11.46 -2.54
CA GLY A 227 -12.02 11.44 -2.56
C GLY A 227 -12.71 11.00 -1.28
N THR A 228 -12.26 11.41 -0.10
CA THR A 228 -12.78 10.92 1.19
C THR A 228 -14.20 11.36 1.53
N GLY A 229 -14.79 12.32 0.81
CA GLY A 229 -16.13 12.84 1.13
C GLY A 229 -16.13 13.77 2.35
N THR A 230 -15.09 14.59 2.49
CA THR A 230 -14.86 15.55 3.59
C THR A 230 -14.84 16.98 3.09
#